data_AF-A0A969G1C7-F1
#
_entry.id   AF-A0A969G1C7-F1
#
_cell.length_a   1.000
_cell.length_b   1.000
_cell.length_c   1.000
_cell.angle_alpha   90.00
_cell.angle_beta   90.00
_cell.angle_gamma   90.00
#
_symmetry.space_group_name_H-M   'P 1'
#
loop_
_entity.id
_entity.type
_entity.pdbx_description
1 polymer ?
#
loop_
_entity_poly.entity_id
_entity_poly.type
_entity_poly.pdbx_seq_one_letter_code
_entity_poly.pdbx_strand_id
1 'polypeptide(L)' 'MDIKHQIIEELEDVSSDVLTEVLDFLQFLKLKQDQSRLEELKDIAESKEILANLESEGTVSWSTLQAEIN' A
#
# COMPACT_ATOMS: atom_id res chain seq x y z
N MET A 1 -28.73 21.23 0.07
CA MET A 1 -28.09 20.74 1.30
C MET A 1 -26.78 20.11 0.89
N ASP A 2 -25.67 20.43 1.57
CA ASP A 2 -24.37 19.82 1.28
C ASP A 2 -24.28 18.45 1.97
N ILE A 3 -23.61 17.48 1.34
CA ILE A 3 -23.43 16.10 1.82
C ILE A 3 -22.89 16.10 3.24
N LYS A 4 -21.98 17.03 3.53
CA LYS A 4 -21.37 17.19 4.86
C LYS A 4 -22.40 17.50 5.94
N HIS A 5 -23.44 18.29 5.61
CA HIS A 5 -24.50 18.64 6.56
C HIS A 5 -25.47 17.46 6.79
N GLN A 6 -25.78 16.69 5.75
CA GLN A 6 -26.61 15.49 5.87
C GLN A 6 -25.95 14.44 6.77
N ILE A 7 -24.64 14.23 6.61
CA ILE A 7 -23.88 13.31 7.46
C ILE A 7 -23.89 13.78 8.92
N ILE A 8 -23.76 15.09 9.18
CA ILE A 8 -23.79 15.61 10.55
C ILE A 8 -25.15 15.35 11.20
N GLU A 9 -26.25 15.64 10.50
CA GLU A 9 -27.60 15.36 11.01
C GLU A 9 -27.81 13.86 11.27
N GLU A 10 -27.36 12.99 10.37
CA GLU A 10 -27.46 11.54 10.57
C GLU A 10 -26.66 11.05 11.77
N LEU A 11 -25.54 11.70 12.12
CA LEU A 11 -24.71 11.34 13.25
C LEU A 11 -25.24 11.88 14.59
N GLU A 12 -26.07 12.93 14.59
CA GLU A 12 -26.64 13.51 15.82
C GLU A 12 -27.57 12.54 16.55
N ASP A 13 -28.28 11.68 15.81
CA ASP A 13 -29.23 10.69 16.36
C ASP A 13 -28.59 9.31 16.63
N VAL A 14 -27.28 9.15 16.38
CA VAL A 14 -26.58 7.87 16.57
C VAL A 14 -25.98 7.80 17.96
N SER A 15 -26.12 6.64 18.62
CA SER A 15 -25.52 6.41 19.93
C SER A 15 -24.00 6.55 19.90
N SER A 16 -23.43 7.14 20.95
CA SER A 16 -21.97 7.31 21.10
C SER A 16 -21.18 6.00 20.96
N ASP A 17 -21.76 4.87 21.38
CA ASP A 17 -21.10 3.56 21.30
C ASP A 17 -20.89 3.13 19.84
N VAL A 18 -21.93 3.27 19.01
CA VAL A 18 -21.87 2.98 17.57
C VAL A 18 -20.93 3.95 16.87
N LEU A 19 -20.94 5.24 17.24
CA LEU A 19 -20.00 6.21 16.69
C LEU A 19 -18.55 5.84 16.99
N THR A 20 -18.29 5.36 18.21
CA THR A 20 -16.96 4.92 18.64
C THR A 20 -16.50 3.71 17.81
N GLU A 21 -17.34 2.70 17.65
CA GLU A 21 -17.02 1.51 16.85
C GLU A 21 -16.75 1.85 15.38
N VAL A 22 -17.56 2.73 14.78
CA VAL A 22 -17.37 3.20 13.41
C VAL A 22 -16.04 3.97 13.27
N LEU A 23 -15.71 4.83 14.23
CA LEU A 23 -14.45 5.58 14.22
C LEU A 23 -13.24 4.65 14.36
N ASP A 24 -13.32 3.65 15.24
CA ASP A 24 -12.26 2.64 15.41
C ASP A 24 -12.07 1.83 14.13
N PHE A 25 -13.17 1.42 13.47
CA PHE A 25 -13.12 0.75 12.19
C PHE A 25 -12.48 1.60 11.08
N LEU A 26 -12.85 2.88 11.00
CA LEU A 26 -12.26 3.82 10.02
C LEU A 26 -10.77 4.05 10.28
N GLN A 27 -10.35 4.15 11.54
CA GLN A 27 -8.94 4.25 11.90
C GLN A 27 -8.16 3.00 11.50
N PHE A 28 -8.72 1.82 11.74
CA PHE A 28 -8.13 0.55 11.31
C PHE A 28 -7.97 0.48 9.80
N LEU A 29 -9.00 0.85 9.03
CA LEU A 29 -8.93 0.88 7.57
C LEU A 29 -7.85 1.83 7.06
N LYS A 30 -7.74 3.01 7.66
CA LYS A 30 -6.70 3.98 7.31
C LYS A 30 -5.30 3.44 7.57
N LEU A 31 -5.09 2.83 8.75
CA LEU A 31 -3.80 2.21 9.10
C LEU A 31 -3.42 1.12 8.08
N LYS A 32 -4.38 0.28 7.70
CA LYS A 32 -4.17 -0.77 6.70
C LYS A 32 -3.84 -0.20 5.32
N GLN A 33 -4.51 0.87 4.90
CA GLN A 33 -4.22 1.55 3.64
C GLN A 33 -2.81 2.16 3.64
N ASP A 34 -2.42 2.82 4.72
CA ASP A 34 -1.09 3.40 4.86
C ASP A 34 0.01 2.34 4.82
N GLN A 35 -0.22 1.19 5.46
CA GLN A 35 0.68 0.04 5.39
C GLN A 35 0.80 -0.50 3.96
N SER A 36 -0.31 -0.75 3.28
CA SER A 36 -0.32 -1.24 1.89
C SER A 36 0.44 -0.30 0.95
N ARG A 37 0.26 1.02 1.13
CA ARG A 37 0.99 2.03 0.35
C ARG A 37 2.49 2.00 0.63
N LEU A 38 2.90 1.74 1.87
CA LEU A 38 4.31 1.63 2.24
C LEU A 38 4.94 0.39 1.60
N GLU A 39 4.22 -0.73 1.58
CA GLU A 39 4.63 -1.97 0.89
C GLU A 39 4.80 -1.74 -0.62
N GLU A 40 3.82 -1.10 -1.28
CA GLU A 40 3.93 -0.76 -2.71
C GLU A 40 5.15 0.11 -3.02
N LEU A 41 5.44 1.12 -2.19
CA LEU A 41 6.61 1.98 -2.36
C LEU A 41 7.92 1.19 -2.21
N LYS A 42 7.97 0.22 -1.30
CA LYS A 42 9.12 -0.68 -1.11
C LYS A 42 9.33 -1.56 -2.33
N ASP A 43 8.27 -2.18 -2.85
CA ASP A 43 8.34 -3.03 -4.03
C ASP A 43 8.81 -2.26 -5.28
N ILE A 44 8.34 -1.02 -5.44
CA ILE A 44 8.80 -0.13 -6.51
C ILE A 44 10.28 0.21 -6.35
N ALA A 45 10.74 0.47 -5.11
CA ALA A 45 12.13 0.79 -4.85
C ALA A 45 13.05 -0.41 -5.14
N GLU A 46 12.68 -1.61 -4.68
CA GLU A 46 13.40 -2.86 -4.96
C GLU A 46 13.45 -3.16 -6.47
N SER A 47 12.32 -2.99 -7.16
CA SER A 47 12.26 -3.18 -8.62
C SER A 47 13.19 -2.21 -9.35
N LYS A 48 13.26 -0.94 -8.92
CA LYS A 48 14.17 0.05 -9.49
C LYS A 48 15.63 -0.28 -9.23
N GLU A 49 15.95 -0.77 -8.03
CA GLU A 49 17.31 -1.21 -7.69
C GLU A 49 17.74 -2.39 -8.57
N ILE A 50 16.88 -3.39 -8.74
CA ILE A 50 17.14 -4.54 -9.63
C ILE A 50 17.38 -4.05 -11.06
N LEU A 51 16.56 -3.15 -11.58
CA LEU A 51 16.72 -2.60 -12.92
C LEU A 51 18.03 -1.81 -13.07
N ALA A 52 18.39 -0.99 -12.08
CA ALA A 52 19.65 -0.25 -12.09
C ALA A 52 20.87 -1.18 -12.04
N ASN A 53 20.81 -2.26 -11.25
CA ASN A 53 21.85 -3.27 -11.20
C ASN A 53 22.00 -3.98 -12.55
N LEU A 54 20.88 -4.37 -13.19
CA LEU A 54 20.88 -4.95 -14.54
C LEU A 54 21.44 -4.00 -15.61
N GLU A 55 21.17 -2.70 -15.52
CA GLU A 55 21.77 -1.69 -16.42
C GLU A 55 23.29 -1.56 -16.20
N SER A 56 23.77 -1.72 -14.96
CA SER A 56 25.18 -1.58 -14.61
C SER A 56 26.03 -2.82 -14.89
N GLU A 57 25.48 -4.02 -14.67
CA GLU A 57 26.18 -5.30 -14.83
C GLU A 57 25.92 -5.92 -16.22
N GLY A 58 24.90 -5.44 -16.93
CA GLY A 58 24.40 -6.07 -18.15
C GLY A 58 23.68 -7.39 -17.87
N THR A 59 23.03 -7.96 -18.89
CA THR A 59 22.41 -9.29 -18.76
C THR A 59 23.41 -10.37 -19.15
N VAL A 60 23.55 -11.40 -18.32
CA VAL A 60 24.34 -12.59 -18.68
C VAL A 60 23.43 -13.58 -19.41
N SER A 61 23.87 -14.10 -20.56
CA SER A 61 23.07 -15.07 -21.31
C SER A 61 22.86 -16.36 -20.51
N TRP A 62 21.67 -16.98 -20.60
CA TRP A 62 21.39 -18.26 -19.94
C TRP A 62 22.41 -19.36 -20.30
N SER A 63 22.92 -19.35 -21.53
CA SER A 63 24.00 -20.22 -21.99
C SER A 63 25.32 -19.99 -21.24
N THR A 64 25.62 -18.76 -20.83
CA THR A 64 26.82 -18.44 -20.04
C THR A 64 26.68 -18.99 -18.62
N LEU A 65 25.51 -18.84 -17.99
CA LEU A 65 25.25 -19.33 -16.64
C LEU A 65 25.29 -20.87 -16.56
N GLN A 66 24.80 -21.57 -17.60
CA GLN A 66 24.90 -23.03 -17.67
C GLN A 66 26.34 -23.54 -17.83
N ALA A 67 27.24 -22.72 -18.38
CA ALA A 67 28.64 -23.09 -18.57
C ALA A 67 29.48 -22.94 -17.28
N GLU A 68 29.09 -22.07 -16.34
CA GLU A 68 29.78 -21.89 -15.06
C GLU A 68 29.40 -22.92 -13.98
N ILE A 69 28.28 -23.63 -14.18
CA ILE A 69 27.77 -24.65 -13.25
C ILE A 69 28.31 -26.07 -13.57
N ASN A 70 28.98 -26.25 -14.72
CA ASN A 70 29.65 -27.50 -15.11
C ASN A 70 31.17 -27.42 -14.92
#